data_AF-A0A7C7YDR8-F1
#
_entry.id   AF-A0A7C7YDR8-F1
#
_cell.length_a   1.000
_cell.length_b   1.000
_cell.length_c   1.000
_cell.angle_alpha   90.00
_cell.angle_beta   90.00
_cell.angle_gamma   90.00
#
_symmetry.space_group_name_H-M   'P 1'
#
loop_
_entity.id
_entity.type
_entity.pdbx_description
1 polymer ?
#
loop_
_entity_poly.entity_id
_entity_poly.type
_entity_poly.pdbx_seq_one_letter_code
_entity_poly.pdbx_strand_id
1 'polypeptide(L)'
;MFEILDYLGKFHPVIIHLPIGALYLTFCLVLLEKFFKNSYTIPIRFGLLFSFVFAVLACLLGYFHSLGGEYSEDILDKHMWLGISTAFSIAVLLWAYKNSNYQKYFVPLFVFAIILLSITGYYGGSITYGKDYLKIPEFNEEVKIVKLDSINLYTQVIHPILDSKCVKCHNQNKLKGGLILDSKNSILKGGESGEILIAFKPASSH
;
A
#
# COMPACT_ATOMS: atom_id res chain seq x y z
N MET A 1 -4.25 -19.68 17.31
CA MET A 1 -4.89 -19.67 15.97
C MET A 1 -4.76 -18.31 15.30
N PHE A 2 -5.13 -17.20 15.97
CA PHE A 2 -4.94 -15.84 15.44
C PHE A 2 -3.49 -15.47 15.14
N GLU A 3 -2.52 -15.85 15.98
CA GLU A 3 -1.09 -15.57 15.72
C GLU A 3 -0.55 -16.25 14.46
N ILE A 4 -1.02 -17.46 14.16
CA ILE A 4 -0.62 -18.21 12.95
C ILE A 4 -1.21 -17.51 11.71
N LEU A 5 -2.45 -17.03 11.80
CA LEU A 5 -3.10 -16.29 10.72
C LEU A 5 -2.39 -14.95 10.46
N ASP A 6 -2.08 -14.18 11.51
CA ASP A 6 -1.30 -12.94 11.38
C ASP A 6 0.08 -13.20 10.74
N TYR A 7 0.77 -14.26 11.19
CA TYR A 7 2.05 -14.65 10.61
C TYR A 7 1.95 -14.97 9.11
N LEU A 8 0.91 -15.70 8.69
CA LEU A 8 0.64 -15.96 7.27
C LEU A 8 0.30 -14.66 6.51
N GLY A 9 -0.40 -13.72 7.14
CA GLY A 9 -0.70 -12.42 6.55
C GLY A 9 0.53 -11.62 6.14
N LYS A 10 1.66 -11.78 6.84
CA LYS A 10 2.94 -11.12 6.49
C LYS A 10 3.49 -11.51 5.12
N PHE A 11 3.00 -12.60 4.52
CA PHE A 11 3.34 -13.00 3.15
C PHE A 11 2.54 -12.27 2.07
N HIS A 12 1.52 -11.47 2.44
CA HIS A 12 0.73 -10.70 1.47
C HIS A 12 1.59 -9.90 0.47
N PRO A 13 2.60 -9.10 0.90
CA PRO A 13 3.47 -8.37 -0.02
C PRO A 13 4.26 -9.26 -0.99
N VAL A 14 4.59 -10.50 -0.58
CA VAL A 14 5.30 -11.46 -1.46
C VAL A 14 4.36 -11.97 -2.54
N ILE A 15 3.13 -12.33 -2.16
CA ILE A 15 2.16 -12.93 -3.07
C ILE A 15 1.59 -11.91 -4.07
N ILE A 16 1.45 -10.63 -3.72
CA ILE A 16 0.92 -9.60 -4.64
C ILE A 16 1.78 -9.38 -5.89
N HIS A 17 3.09 -9.66 -5.84
CA HIS A 17 3.96 -9.48 -7.01
C HIS A 17 3.63 -10.45 -8.14
N LEU A 18 3.14 -11.65 -7.81
CA LEU A 18 2.80 -12.69 -8.78
C LEU A 18 1.63 -12.29 -9.71
N PRO A 19 0.44 -11.91 -9.21
CA PRO A 19 -0.68 -11.51 -10.05
C PRO A 19 -0.41 -10.18 -10.76
N ILE A 20 0.32 -9.24 -10.13
CA ILE A 20 0.68 -7.96 -10.77
C ILE A 20 1.53 -8.22 -12.02
N GLY A 21 2.65 -8.93 -11.87
CA GLY A 21 3.55 -9.20 -12.99
C GLY A 21 2.87 -10.02 -14.09
N ALA A 22 2.11 -11.05 -13.72
CA ALA A 22 1.38 -11.87 -14.67
C ALA A 22 0.31 -11.08 -15.45
N LEU A 23 -0.42 -10.17 -14.78
CA LEU A 23 -1.45 -9.37 -15.44
C LEU A 23 -0.85 -8.38 -16.45
N TYR A 24 0.25 -7.71 -16.10
CA TYR A 24 0.98 -6.83 -17.02
C TYR A 24 1.57 -7.60 -18.21
N LEU A 25 2.19 -8.76 -17.97
CA LEU A 25 2.71 -9.61 -19.05
C LEU A 25 1.59 -10.07 -19.98
N THR A 26 0.45 -10.47 -19.42
CA THR A 26 -0.73 -10.87 -20.19
C THR A 26 -1.27 -9.72 -21.03
N PHE A 27 -1.28 -8.50 -20.48
CA PHE A 27 -1.66 -7.31 -21.23
C PHE A 27 -0.72 -7.06 -22.42
N CYS A 28 0.60 -7.22 -22.23
CA CYS A 28 1.57 -7.16 -23.32
C CYS A 28 1.30 -8.21 -24.40
N LEU A 29 0.96 -9.45 -24.03
CA LEU A 29 0.60 -10.50 -25.00
C LEU A 29 -0.64 -10.14 -25.83
N VAL A 30 -1.64 -9.51 -25.22
CA VAL A 30 -2.84 -9.03 -25.94
C VAL A 30 -2.49 -7.92 -26.94
N LEU A 31 -1.56 -7.03 -26.59
CA LEU A 31 -1.06 -6.00 -27.51
C LEU A 31 -0.26 -6.62 -28.66
N LEU A 32 0.58 -7.62 -28.36
CA LEU A 32 1.36 -8.34 -29.37
C LEU A 32 0.45 -9.14 -30.33
N GLU A 33 -0.60 -9.80 -29.82
CA GLU A 33 -1.61 -10.48 -30.64
C GLU A 33 -2.24 -9.51 -31.64
N LYS A 34 -2.58 -8.29 -31.20
CA LYS A 34 -3.15 -7.25 -32.08
C LYS A 34 -2.15 -6.69 -33.08
N PHE A 35 -0.89 -6.48 -32.66
CA PHE A 35 0.12 -5.86 -33.50
C PHE A 35 0.66 -6.81 -34.56
N PHE A 36 1.01 -8.04 -34.16
CA PHE A 36 1.59 -9.05 -35.04
C PHE A 36 0.55 -9.95 -35.71
N LYS A 37 -0.74 -9.85 -35.35
CA LYS A 37 -1.84 -10.71 -35.84
C LYS A 37 -1.59 -12.21 -35.61
N ASN A 38 -0.73 -12.55 -34.65
CA ASN A 38 -0.44 -13.92 -34.23
C ASN A 38 -1.39 -14.32 -33.10
N SER A 39 -1.83 -15.58 -33.08
CA SER A 39 -2.70 -16.09 -32.01
C SER A 39 -1.90 -16.47 -30.77
N TYR A 40 -2.14 -15.77 -29.65
CA TYR A 40 -1.51 -16.06 -28.35
C TYR A 40 -2.53 -16.58 -27.33
N THR A 41 -3.50 -17.35 -27.81
CA THR A 41 -4.72 -17.63 -27.04
C THR A 41 -4.47 -18.42 -25.76
N ILE A 42 -3.57 -19.42 -25.82
CA ILE A 42 -3.19 -20.28 -24.70
C ILE A 42 -2.39 -19.47 -23.65
N PRO A 43 -1.30 -18.75 -24.00
CA PRO A 43 -0.58 -17.87 -23.08
C PRO A 43 -1.48 -16.86 -22.37
N ILE A 44 -2.40 -16.19 -23.08
CA ILE A 44 -3.29 -15.19 -22.50
C ILE A 44 -4.22 -15.82 -21.47
N ARG A 45 -4.83 -16.97 -21.80
CA ARG A 45 -5.73 -17.68 -20.88
C ARG A 45 -5.00 -18.15 -19.63
N PHE A 46 -3.80 -18.69 -19.79
CA PHE A 46 -2.97 -19.11 -18.66
C PHE A 46 -2.58 -17.93 -17.77
N GLY A 47 -2.13 -16.83 -18.37
CA GLY A 47 -1.75 -15.61 -17.65
C GLY A 47 -2.90 -15.00 -16.86
N LEU A 48 -4.11 -14.94 -17.43
CA LEU A 48 -5.31 -14.50 -16.71
C LEU A 48 -5.69 -15.43 -15.56
N LEU A 49 -5.61 -16.76 -15.76
CA LEU A 49 -5.95 -17.75 -14.73
C LEU A 49 -4.96 -17.67 -13.56
N PHE A 50 -3.66 -17.62 -13.87
CA PHE A 50 -2.60 -17.43 -12.90
C PHE A 50 -2.82 -16.14 -12.10
N SER A 51 -3.08 -15.02 -12.80
CA SER A 51 -3.36 -13.73 -12.16
C SER A 51 -4.56 -13.81 -11.22
N PHE A 52 -5.65 -14.49 -11.62
CA PHE A 52 -6.84 -14.63 -10.78
C PHE A 52 -6.58 -15.44 -9.52
N VAL A 53 -5.97 -16.62 -9.64
CA VAL A 53 -5.69 -17.51 -8.49
C VAL A 53 -4.84 -16.79 -7.45
N PHE A 54 -3.75 -16.15 -7.89
CA PHE A 54 -2.88 -15.43 -6.96
C PHE A 54 -3.47 -14.11 -6.46
N ALA A 55 -4.36 -13.45 -7.20
CA ALA A 55 -5.09 -12.28 -6.69
C ALA A 55 -6.04 -12.67 -5.55
N VAL A 56 -6.74 -13.80 -5.67
CA VAL A 56 -7.60 -14.34 -4.59
C VAL A 56 -6.75 -14.69 -3.37
N LEU A 57 -5.63 -15.39 -3.56
CA LEU A 57 -4.70 -15.69 -2.46
C LEU A 57 -4.14 -14.42 -1.80
N ALA A 58 -3.79 -13.40 -2.59
CA ALA A 58 -3.35 -12.12 -2.07
C ALA A 58 -4.45 -11.45 -1.22
N CYS A 59 -5.70 -11.45 -1.66
CA CYS A 59 -6.82 -10.89 -0.88
C CYS A 59 -7.00 -11.64 0.45
N LEU A 60 -6.91 -12.97 0.44
CA LEU A 60 -7.01 -13.79 1.66
C LEU A 60 -5.90 -13.47 2.67
N LEU A 61 -4.64 -13.43 2.21
CA LEU A 61 -3.51 -13.08 3.09
C LEU A 61 -3.57 -11.62 3.55
N GLY A 62 -4.07 -10.71 2.70
CA GLY A 62 -4.28 -9.31 3.06
C GLY A 62 -5.31 -9.15 4.18
N TYR A 63 -6.39 -9.93 4.13
CA TYR A 63 -7.37 -10.01 5.21
C TYR A 63 -6.77 -10.57 6.51
N PHE A 64 -5.89 -11.56 6.43
CA PHE A 64 -5.19 -12.02 7.64
C PHE A 64 -4.27 -10.95 8.21
N HIS A 65 -3.63 -10.15 7.36
CA HIS A 65 -2.78 -9.05 7.80
C HIS A 65 -3.58 -7.89 8.44
N SER A 66 -4.83 -7.65 8.02
CA SER A 66 -5.66 -6.59 8.59
C SER A 66 -6.08 -6.86 10.04
N LEU A 67 -6.08 -8.14 10.48
CA LEU A 67 -6.43 -8.52 11.85
C LEU A 67 -5.45 -7.99 12.92
N GLY A 68 -4.23 -7.59 12.52
CA GLY A 68 -3.20 -7.09 13.44
C GLY A 68 -3.44 -5.67 13.98
N GLY A 69 -4.42 -4.92 13.47
CA GLY A 69 -4.86 -3.64 14.05
C GLY A 69 -3.87 -2.46 13.96
N GLU A 70 -2.74 -2.60 13.25
CA GLU A 70 -1.68 -1.58 13.21
C GLU A 70 -1.97 -0.37 12.28
N TYR A 71 -3.04 -0.39 11.49
CA TYR A 71 -3.31 0.59 10.43
C TYR A 71 -4.66 1.27 10.63
N SER A 72 -4.79 2.53 10.20
CA SER A 72 -6.08 3.23 10.23
C SER A 72 -7.11 2.53 9.34
N GLU A 73 -8.33 2.38 9.87
CA GLU A 73 -9.45 1.75 9.17
C GLU A 73 -9.73 2.40 7.79
N ASP A 74 -9.71 3.74 7.68
CA ASP A 74 -10.08 4.43 6.43
C ASP A 74 -9.18 4.08 5.22
N ILE A 75 -7.85 4.09 5.38
CA ILE A 75 -6.94 3.75 4.27
C ILE A 75 -6.97 2.24 4.00
N LEU A 76 -7.03 1.45 5.08
CA LEU A 76 -7.04 0.00 4.99
C LEU A 76 -8.28 -0.49 4.24
N ASP A 77 -9.45 0.05 4.55
CA ASP A 77 -10.73 -0.28 3.90
C ASP A 77 -10.69 0.07 2.41
N LYS A 78 -10.20 1.27 2.07
CA LYS A 78 -10.04 1.68 0.67
C LYS A 78 -9.15 0.70 -0.10
N HIS A 79 -8.00 0.34 0.45
CA HIS A 79 -7.10 -0.61 -0.18
C HIS A 79 -7.73 -2.01 -0.32
N MET A 80 -8.41 -2.49 0.73
CA MET A 80 -9.07 -3.79 0.75
C MET A 80 -10.14 -3.91 -0.35
N TRP A 81 -11.05 -2.94 -0.42
CA TRP A 81 -12.13 -2.94 -1.42
C TRP A 81 -11.60 -2.79 -2.86
N LEU A 82 -10.56 -1.99 -3.07
CA LEU A 82 -9.91 -1.87 -4.37
C LEU A 82 -9.21 -3.18 -4.77
N GLY A 83 -8.57 -3.87 -3.83
CA GLY A 83 -7.97 -5.19 -4.04
C GLY A 83 -9.00 -6.24 -4.46
N ILE A 84 -10.11 -6.34 -3.73
CA ILE A 84 -11.22 -7.26 -4.05
C ILE A 84 -11.82 -6.92 -5.43
N SER A 85 -12.02 -5.63 -5.71
CA SER A 85 -12.53 -5.16 -7.00
C SER A 85 -11.58 -5.51 -8.15
N THR A 86 -10.27 -5.47 -7.91
CA THR A 86 -9.26 -5.88 -8.89
C THR A 86 -9.30 -7.38 -9.13
N ALA A 87 -9.41 -8.21 -8.08
CA ALA A 87 -9.57 -9.66 -8.25
C ALA A 87 -10.85 -10.02 -9.02
N PHE A 88 -11.95 -9.32 -8.73
CA PHE A 88 -13.21 -9.48 -9.46
C PHE A 88 -13.10 -9.08 -10.93
N SER A 89 -12.42 -7.97 -11.25
CA SER A 89 -12.23 -7.55 -12.64
C SER A 89 -11.42 -8.57 -13.45
N ILE A 90 -10.42 -9.22 -12.85
CA ILE A 90 -9.67 -10.32 -13.48
C ILE A 90 -10.58 -11.53 -13.73
N ALA A 91 -11.49 -11.85 -12.80
CA ALA A 91 -12.48 -12.91 -13.01
C ALA A 91 -13.43 -12.59 -14.19
N VAL A 92 -13.87 -11.34 -14.29
CA VAL A 92 -14.68 -10.86 -15.43
C VAL A 92 -13.89 -10.95 -16.74
N LEU A 93 -12.60 -10.63 -16.74
CA LEU A 93 -11.74 -10.79 -17.92
C LEU A 93 -11.61 -12.25 -18.36
N LEU A 94 -11.41 -13.17 -17.41
CA LEU A 94 -11.38 -14.60 -17.69
C LEU A 94 -12.68 -15.09 -18.34
N TRP A 95 -13.81 -14.66 -17.81
CA TRP A 95 -15.12 -15.00 -18.35
C TRP A 95 -15.37 -14.39 -19.73
N ALA A 96 -15.06 -13.10 -19.90
CA ALA A 96 -15.21 -12.36 -21.15
C ALA A 96 -14.32 -12.94 -22.26
N TYR A 97 -13.11 -13.40 -21.91
CA TYR A 97 -12.19 -14.02 -22.86
C TYR A 97 -12.67 -15.40 -23.34
N LYS A 98 -13.35 -16.16 -22.47
CA LYS A 98 -13.93 -17.46 -22.84
C LYS A 98 -15.16 -17.32 -23.74
N ASN A 99 -15.92 -16.23 -23.61
CA ASN A 99 -17.19 -16.07 -24.31
C ASN A 99 -17.05 -15.14 -25.52
N SER A 100 -17.23 -15.69 -26.73
CA SER A 100 -17.03 -14.99 -28.01
C SER A 100 -17.86 -13.70 -28.15
N ASN A 101 -19.07 -13.65 -27.56
CA ASN A 101 -19.94 -12.47 -27.62
C ASN A 101 -19.32 -11.22 -26.95
N TYR A 102 -18.41 -11.39 -26.00
CA TYR A 102 -17.81 -10.27 -25.25
C TYR A 102 -16.41 -9.89 -25.73
N GLN A 103 -15.92 -10.50 -26.81
CA GLN A 103 -14.57 -10.27 -27.33
C GLN A 103 -14.34 -8.80 -27.73
N LYS A 104 -15.38 -8.09 -28.19
CA LYS A 104 -15.32 -6.64 -28.50
C LYS A 104 -15.00 -5.78 -27.26
N TYR A 105 -15.46 -6.20 -26.09
CA TYR A 105 -15.31 -5.46 -24.83
C TYR A 105 -14.06 -5.87 -24.04
N PHE A 106 -13.39 -6.95 -24.43
CA PHE A 106 -12.26 -7.52 -23.70
C PHE A 106 -11.12 -6.52 -23.46
N VAL A 107 -10.64 -5.83 -24.49
CA VAL A 107 -9.51 -4.89 -24.34
C VAL A 107 -9.86 -3.66 -23.50
N PRO A 108 -11.01 -2.97 -23.70
CA PRO A 108 -11.44 -1.92 -22.79
C PRO A 108 -11.55 -2.37 -21.33
N LEU A 109 -12.10 -3.56 -21.06
CA LEU A 109 -12.17 -4.13 -19.71
C LEU A 109 -10.78 -4.39 -19.14
N PHE A 110 -9.82 -4.80 -19.96
CA PHE A 110 -8.45 -5.05 -19.52
C PHE A 110 -7.76 -3.73 -19.14
N VAL A 111 -7.89 -2.70 -19.97
CA VAL A 111 -7.36 -1.36 -19.64
C VAL A 111 -7.95 -0.85 -18.33
N PHE A 112 -9.26 -1.03 -18.13
CA PHE A 112 -9.92 -0.71 -16.86
C PHE A 112 -9.31 -1.47 -15.68
N ALA A 113 -9.05 -2.78 -15.83
CA ALA A 113 -8.41 -3.58 -14.79
C ALA A 113 -6.98 -3.11 -14.47
N ILE A 114 -6.20 -2.66 -15.45
CA ILE A 114 -4.85 -2.09 -15.23
C ILE A 114 -4.92 -0.76 -14.47
N ILE A 115 -5.87 0.11 -14.81
CA ILE A 115 -6.09 1.36 -14.09
C ILE A 115 -6.49 1.07 -12.65
N LEU A 116 -7.43 0.16 -12.45
CA LEU A 116 -7.88 -0.26 -11.13
C LEU A 116 -6.72 -0.84 -10.31
N LEU A 117 -5.90 -1.71 -10.91
CA LEU A 117 -4.70 -2.25 -10.26
C LEU A 117 -3.71 -1.14 -9.85
N SER A 118 -3.53 -0.13 -10.70
CA SER A 118 -2.63 1.00 -10.42
C SER A 118 -3.13 1.82 -9.22
N ILE A 119 -4.44 2.06 -9.13
CA ILE A 119 -5.06 2.76 -7.98
C ILE A 119 -4.93 1.89 -6.72
N THR A 120 -5.20 0.58 -6.81
CA THR A 120 -4.99 -0.37 -5.71
C THR A 120 -3.54 -0.33 -5.21
N GLY A 121 -2.57 -0.30 -6.13
CA GLY A 121 -1.14 -0.19 -5.84
C GLY A 121 -0.76 1.13 -5.17
N TYR A 122 -1.35 2.25 -5.57
CA TYR A 122 -1.15 3.55 -4.92
C TYR A 122 -1.56 3.50 -3.44
N TYR A 123 -2.75 2.97 -3.15
CA TYR A 123 -3.20 2.84 -1.76
C TYR A 123 -2.36 1.82 -0.97
N GLY A 124 -1.93 0.71 -1.59
CA GLY A 124 -1.00 -0.24 -0.95
C GLY A 124 0.35 0.39 -0.60
N GLY A 125 0.88 1.25 -1.48
CA GLY A 125 2.07 2.06 -1.22
C GLY A 125 1.85 3.06 -0.10
N SER A 126 0.68 3.71 -0.05
CA SER A 126 0.35 4.70 0.98
C SER A 126 0.29 4.10 2.39
N ILE A 127 -0.10 2.84 2.53
CA ILE A 127 -0.07 2.08 3.81
C ILE A 127 1.38 1.85 4.27
N THR A 128 2.27 1.56 3.31
CA THR A 128 3.66 1.19 3.62
C THR A 128 4.57 2.40 3.83
N TYR A 129 4.40 3.43 3.00
CA TYR A 129 5.31 4.57 2.89
C TYR A 129 4.68 5.90 3.34
N GLY A 130 3.38 5.95 3.63
CA GLY A 130 2.64 7.17 3.98
C GLY A 130 1.94 7.80 2.77
N LYS A 131 0.96 8.70 2.99
CA LYS A 131 0.09 9.28 1.94
C LYS A 131 0.85 10.04 0.85
N ASP A 132 1.94 10.71 1.23
CA ASP A 132 2.69 11.61 0.34
C ASP A 132 3.98 10.98 -0.20
N TYR A 133 4.08 9.65 -0.22
CA TYR A 133 5.31 8.96 -0.62
C TYR A 133 5.74 9.19 -2.08
N LEU A 134 4.82 9.65 -2.93
CA LEU A 134 5.09 10.03 -4.34
C LEU A 134 5.17 11.55 -4.54
N LYS A 135 5.08 12.35 -3.47
CA LYS A 135 5.21 13.80 -3.58
C LYS A 135 6.64 14.13 -4.02
N ILE A 136 6.75 14.98 -5.03
CA ILE A 136 8.05 15.44 -5.55
C ILE A 136 8.75 16.21 -4.43
N PRO A 137 10.04 15.93 -4.15
CA PRO A 137 10.78 16.66 -3.12
C PRO A 137 10.88 18.14 -3.48
N GLU A 138 10.69 19.01 -2.50
CA GLU A 138 10.88 20.44 -2.66
C GLU A 138 12.39 20.72 -2.66
N PHE A 139 12.97 21.02 -3.84
CA PHE A 139 14.42 21.18 -4.02
C PHE A 139 15.01 22.48 -3.42
N ASN A 140 14.18 23.32 -2.80
CA ASN A 140 14.60 24.57 -2.17
C ASN A 140 14.62 24.44 -0.64
N GLU A 141 15.52 23.61 -0.10
CA GLU A 141 15.93 23.78 1.29
C GLU A 141 16.94 24.93 1.36
N GLU A 142 16.43 26.16 1.52
CA GLU A 142 17.28 27.25 1.98
C GLU A 142 17.86 26.86 3.35
N VAL A 143 19.17 26.59 3.41
CA VAL A 143 19.89 26.34 4.66
C VAL A 143 19.84 27.63 5.48
N LYS A 144 18.81 27.76 6.32
CA LYS A 144 18.72 28.86 7.29
C LYS A 144 19.78 28.61 8.36
N ILE A 145 20.84 29.40 8.33
CA ILE A 145 21.80 29.48 9.43
C ILE A 145 21.10 30.19 10.58
N VAL A 146 20.59 29.42 11.54
CA VAL A 146 19.88 29.97 12.72
C VAL A 146 20.86 30.17 13.86
N LYS A 147 20.80 31.34 14.51
CA LYS A 147 21.61 31.69 15.69
C LYS A 147 21.01 31.02 16.93
N LEU A 148 21.78 30.20 17.66
CA LEU A 148 21.29 29.29 18.71
C LEU A 148 20.44 29.93 19.81
N ASP A 149 20.68 31.20 20.15
CA ASP A 149 20.11 31.85 21.34
C ASP A 149 18.60 32.16 21.25
N SER A 150 17.95 31.87 20.12
CA SER A 150 16.51 32.14 19.90
C SER A 150 15.77 30.99 19.21
N ILE A 151 16.37 29.80 19.20
CA ILE A 151 15.83 28.63 18.49
C ILE A 151 14.75 27.94 19.34
N ASN A 152 13.56 27.78 18.75
CA ASN A 152 12.63 26.78 19.23
C ASN A 152 13.15 25.38 18.82
N LEU A 153 13.90 24.77 19.73
CA LEU A 153 14.54 23.45 19.57
C LEU A 153 13.56 22.38 19.11
N TYR A 154 12.34 22.39 19.64
CA TYR A 154 11.34 21.41 19.25
C TYR A 154 10.99 21.55 17.77
N THR A 155 10.56 22.74 17.33
CA THR A 155 10.09 22.92 15.94
C THR A 155 11.21 22.86 14.91
N GLN A 156 12.41 23.33 15.26
CA GLN A 156 13.50 23.52 14.29
C GLN A 156 14.50 22.36 14.25
N VAL A 157 14.59 21.54 15.31
CA VAL A 157 15.58 20.46 15.41
C VAL A 157 14.90 19.11 15.66
N ILE A 158 14.08 19.02 16.72
CA ILE A 158 13.50 17.73 17.15
C ILE A 158 12.42 17.26 16.17
N HIS A 159 11.47 18.13 15.80
CA HIS A 159 10.36 17.75 14.93
C HIS A 159 10.81 17.27 13.55
N PRO A 160 11.77 17.91 12.84
CA PRO A 160 12.31 17.37 11.59
C PRO A 160 12.96 15.98 11.74
N ILE A 161 13.63 15.72 12.86
CA ILE A 161 14.20 14.39 13.16
C ILE A 161 13.07 13.37 13.35
N LEU A 162 12.05 13.71 14.15
CA LEU A 162 10.89 12.83 14.36
C LEU A 162 10.14 12.59 13.06
N ASP A 163 9.93 13.61 12.24
CA ASP A 163 9.23 13.51 10.97
C ASP A 163 9.96 12.57 9.99
N SER A 164 11.27 12.75 9.87
CA SER A 164 12.10 11.94 8.96
C SER A 164 12.34 10.50 9.44
N LYS A 165 12.33 10.22 10.75
CA LYS A 165 12.74 8.91 11.31
C LYS A 165 11.62 8.13 11.99
N CYS A 166 10.64 8.80 12.57
CA CYS A 166 9.66 8.19 13.47
C CYS A 166 8.24 8.24 12.89
N VAL A 167 7.83 9.38 12.33
CA VAL A 167 6.46 9.61 11.82
C VAL A 167 6.08 8.63 10.73
N LYS A 168 7.03 8.14 9.92
CA LYS A 168 6.76 7.11 8.90
C LYS A 168 6.05 5.86 9.46
N CYS A 169 6.32 5.50 10.73
CA CYS A 169 5.72 4.34 11.40
C CYS A 169 4.77 4.70 12.55
N HIS A 170 4.87 5.91 13.10
CA HIS A 170 4.04 6.42 14.20
C HIS A 170 3.26 7.65 13.74
N ASN A 171 2.23 7.44 12.93
CA ASN A 171 1.36 8.50 12.41
C ASN A 171 -0.11 8.08 12.52
N GLN A 172 -1.03 8.99 12.23
CA GLN A 172 -2.48 8.72 12.27
C GLN A 172 -2.92 7.50 11.44
N ASN A 173 -2.18 7.14 10.40
CA ASN A 173 -2.52 6.02 9.52
C ASN A 173 -1.80 4.71 9.88
N LYS A 174 -0.76 4.76 10.70
CA LYS A 174 0.04 3.61 11.14
C LYS A 174 0.38 3.76 12.62
N LEU A 175 -0.30 2.96 13.43
CA LEU A 175 -0.42 3.10 14.89
C LEU A 175 0.31 1.96 15.59
N LYS A 176 1.61 1.78 15.31
CA LYS A 176 2.38 0.72 15.98
C LYS A 176 2.45 1.00 17.48
N GLY A 177 1.94 0.08 18.30
CA GLY A 177 1.84 0.23 19.75
C GLY A 177 1.00 1.43 20.20
N GLY A 178 0.02 1.83 19.38
CA GLY A 178 -0.87 2.98 19.65
C GLY A 178 -0.19 4.36 19.66
N LEU A 179 1.09 4.44 19.30
CA LEU A 179 1.89 5.66 19.40
C LEU A 179 1.84 6.48 18.11
N ILE A 180 1.60 7.80 18.26
CA ILE A 180 1.56 8.79 17.16
C ILE A 180 2.54 9.92 17.47
N LEU A 181 3.46 10.22 16.55
CA LEU A 181 4.54 11.21 16.73
C LEU A 181 4.49 12.38 15.74
N ASP A 182 3.40 12.51 14.98
CA ASP A 182 3.22 13.54 13.94
C ASP A 182 2.90 14.94 14.49
N SER A 183 2.48 15.04 15.75
CA SER A 183 2.09 16.30 16.37
C SER A 183 2.50 16.35 17.84
N LYS A 184 2.72 17.56 18.36
CA LYS A 184 3.08 17.78 19.77
C LYS A 184 2.06 17.14 20.73
N ASN A 185 0.76 17.30 20.44
CA ASN A 185 -0.30 16.75 21.28
C ASN A 185 -0.31 15.22 21.26
N SER A 186 -0.07 14.62 20.08
CA SER A 186 0.03 13.17 19.92
C SER A 186 1.22 12.60 20.71
N ILE A 187 2.38 13.25 20.66
CA ILE A 187 3.59 12.84 21.39
C ILE A 187 3.35 12.85 22.91
N LEU A 188 2.71 13.90 23.42
CA LEU A 188 2.39 14.02 24.85
C LEU A 188 1.34 13.01 25.32
N LYS A 189 0.45 12.57 24.42
CA LYS A 189 -0.54 11.52 24.73
C LYS A 189 0.10 10.16 24.96
N GLY A 190 1.24 9.89 24.32
CA GLY A 190 1.93 8.60 24.41
C GLY A 190 1.26 7.49 23.61
N GLY A 191 1.61 6.24 23.94
CA GLY A 191 1.11 5.03 23.26
C GLY A 191 0.47 4.05 24.25
N GLU A 192 0.38 2.77 23.86
CA GLU A 192 -0.17 1.70 24.71
C GLU A 192 0.60 1.53 26.03
N SER A 193 1.90 1.82 26.03
CA SER A 193 2.75 1.80 27.23
C SER A 193 2.58 3.03 28.14
N GLY A 194 1.69 3.96 27.78
CA GLY A 194 1.45 5.21 28.52
C GLY A 194 2.30 6.39 28.04
N GLU A 195 2.53 7.35 28.92
CA GLU A 195 3.34 8.56 28.65
C GLU A 195 4.79 8.19 28.31
N ILE A 196 5.30 8.75 27.23
CA ILE A 196 6.68 8.53 26.77
C ILE A 196 7.64 9.66 27.19
N LEU A 197 7.12 10.83 27.57
CA LEU A 197 7.92 12.00 27.95
C LEU A 197 7.57 12.47 29.35
N ILE A 198 8.57 12.44 30.24
CA ILE A 198 8.44 12.99 31.60
C ILE A 198 9.33 14.23 31.71
N ALA A 199 8.69 15.38 31.96
CA ALA A 199 9.39 16.66 32.07
C ALA A 199 10.53 16.60 33.11
N PHE A 200 11.70 17.10 32.73
CA PHE A 200 12.93 17.12 33.53
C PHE A 200 13.50 15.75 33.93
N LYS A 201 12.97 14.64 33.40
CA LYS A 201 13.43 13.27 33.72
C LYS A 201 13.69 12.45 32.44
N PRO A 202 14.78 12.76 31.70
CA PRO A 202 15.09 12.05 30.45
C PRO A 202 15.35 10.56 30.68
N ALA A 203 15.99 10.18 31.79
CA ALA A 203 16.26 8.78 32.13
C ALA A 203 15.01 7.95 32.49
N SER A 204 13.87 8.62 32.72
CA SER A 204 12.57 7.98 33.01
C SER A 204 11.56 8.16 31.86
N SER A 205 12.02 8.72 30.74
CA SER A 205 11.25 8.81 29.49
C SER A 205 11.59 7.62 28.60
N HIS A 206 10.59 7.04 27.93
CA HIS A 206 10.69 5.79 27.18
C HIS A 206 10.63 5.99 25.67
#